data_AF-A0A2D8VD51-F1
#
_entry.id   AF-A0A2D8VD51-F1
#
_cell.length_a   1.000
_cell.length_b   1.000
_cell.length_c   1.000
_cell.angle_alpha   90.00
_cell.angle_beta   90.00
_cell.angle_gamma   90.00
#
_symmetry.space_group_name_H-M   'P 1'
#
loop_
_entity.id
_entity.type
_entity.pdbx_description
1 polymer ?
#
loop_
_entity_poly.entity_id
_entity_poly.type
_entity_poly.pdbx_seq_one_letter_code
_entity_poly.pdbx_strand_id
1 'polypeptide(L)'
;METKSQDSIQDDLKDLLKRCPAGTYEAALAFRQDKDVSQIETIVMGVIDRHLEPEQREILSNSDDDMRMYEDLGMDSLTMLEIVMLVEQTLQVSIDNEELRDLRTIGDVKAYLSAKARGEKPPTRSKTYRIEEIASLMPHREPFLFLESVKIDGDEAAGTYRISGNEYFLEGHFKENPVFPASIMIEALGQLCVFFLLKGESSSLTSKVDPSTIFFTSCDGVKCRRICKPGDELSLKVRVSRIRHPLACFKGEITVGDERTSHAEEIKLAFDYYPVIDAQESSPSVEAGNHEDARHSSTSSNGSSQKEAEAETTPRFVKYVPEN
;
A
#
# COMPACT_ATOMS: atom_id res chain seq x y z
N MET A 1 21.51 2.53 -28.90
CA MET A 1 20.35 3.28 -29.41
C MET A 1 20.70 3.75 -30.81
N GLU A 2 20.10 3.15 -31.83
CA GLU A 2 20.26 3.61 -33.21
C GLU A 2 19.47 4.91 -33.41
N THR A 3 20.15 5.97 -33.83
CA THR A 3 19.53 7.26 -34.14
C THR A 3 18.77 7.11 -35.46
N LYS A 4 17.43 6.96 -35.40
CA LYS A 4 16.58 7.01 -36.61
C LYS A 4 16.79 8.36 -37.31
N SER A 5 16.82 8.36 -38.65
CA SER A 5 16.89 9.59 -39.43
C SER A 5 15.63 10.45 -39.21
N GLN A 6 15.73 11.77 -39.37
CA GLN A 6 14.58 12.67 -39.23
C GLN A 6 13.43 12.30 -40.18
N ASP A 7 13.74 11.89 -41.42
CA ASP A 7 12.76 11.42 -42.39
C ASP A 7 12.03 10.16 -41.90
N SER A 8 12.74 9.22 -41.26
CA SER A 8 12.13 8.01 -40.71
C SER A 8 11.19 8.31 -39.53
N ILE A 9 11.49 9.30 -38.69
CA ILE A 9 10.61 9.69 -37.57
C ILE A 9 9.32 10.32 -38.11
N GLN A 10 9.43 11.17 -39.14
CA GLN A 10 8.27 11.82 -39.75
C GLN A 10 7.34 10.82 -40.42
N ASP A 11 7.89 9.86 -41.17
CA ASP A 11 7.10 8.84 -41.87
C ASP A 11 6.39 7.90 -40.89
N ASP A 12 7.10 7.47 -39.83
CA ASP A 12 6.53 6.67 -38.76
C ASP A 12 5.33 7.40 -38.11
N LEU A 13 5.51 8.65 -37.69
CA LEU A 13 4.45 9.43 -37.03
C LEU A 13 3.26 9.73 -37.95
N LYS A 14 3.50 9.97 -39.25
CA LYS A 14 2.43 10.22 -40.22
C LYS A 14 1.51 9.02 -40.35
N ASP A 15 2.06 7.80 -40.48
CA ASP A 15 1.22 6.61 -40.58
C ASP A 15 0.50 6.32 -39.26
N LEU A 16 1.22 6.46 -38.15
CA LEU A 16 0.70 6.20 -36.81
C LEU A 16 -0.49 7.10 -36.47
N LEU A 17 -0.41 8.40 -36.79
CA LEU A 17 -1.36 9.42 -36.39
C LEU A 17 -2.32 9.87 -37.50
N LYS A 18 -2.37 9.18 -38.64
CA LYS A 18 -3.18 9.57 -39.83
C LYS A 18 -4.69 9.80 -39.62
N ARG A 19 -5.25 9.30 -38.51
CA ARG A 19 -6.67 9.45 -38.14
C ARG A 19 -6.90 10.35 -36.92
N CYS A 20 -5.84 10.97 -36.39
CA CYS A 20 -5.97 11.88 -35.25
C CYS A 20 -6.35 13.29 -35.75
N PRO A 21 -6.92 14.13 -34.87
CA PRO A 21 -7.21 15.53 -35.18
C PRO A 21 -5.96 16.32 -35.59
N ALA A 22 -6.18 17.42 -36.32
CA ALA A 22 -5.13 18.37 -36.69
C ALA A 22 -4.39 18.89 -35.44
N GLY A 23 -3.08 19.08 -35.53
CA GLY A 23 -2.22 19.48 -34.41
C GLY A 23 -1.59 18.30 -33.66
N THR A 24 -2.21 17.11 -33.68
CA THR A 24 -1.67 15.91 -32.99
C THR A 24 -0.33 15.48 -33.56
N TYR A 25 -0.19 15.52 -34.89
CA TYR A 25 1.06 15.16 -35.57
C TYR A 25 2.19 16.15 -35.27
N GLU A 26 1.89 17.45 -35.34
CA GLU A 26 2.85 18.51 -35.07
C GLU A 26 3.34 18.46 -33.62
N ALA A 27 2.41 18.24 -32.68
CA ALA A 27 2.70 18.04 -31.26
C ALA A 27 3.61 16.80 -31.03
N ALA A 28 3.28 15.67 -31.67
CA ALA A 28 4.09 14.46 -31.58
C ALA A 28 5.47 14.62 -32.19
N LEU A 29 5.59 15.37 -33.29
CA LEU A 29 6.87 15.66 -33.94
C LEU A 29 7.76 16.52 -33.04
N ALA A 30 7.21 17.60 -32.47
CA ALA A 30 7.91 18.45 -31.50
C ALA A 30 8.37 17.65 -30.28
N PHE A 31 7.52 16.77 -29.76
CA PHE A 31 7.91 15.87 -28.67
C PHE A 31 9.05 14.91 -29.07
N ARG A 32 9.00 14.32 -30.28
CA ARG A 32 10.04 13.37 -30.73
C ARG A 32 11.38 14.01 -31.01
N GLN A 33 11.37 15.24 -31.52
CA GLN A 33 12.59 15.97 -31.89
C GLN A 33 13.22 16.66 -30.68
N ASP A 34 12.41 17.40 -29.92
CA ASP A 34 12.90 18.33 -28.91
C ASP A 34 12.58 17.89 -27.47
N LYS A 35 11.87 16.77 -27.30
CA LYS A 35 11.35 16.31 -26.00
C LYS A 35 10.49 17.38 -25.33
N ASP A 36 9.76 18.15 -26.12
CA ASP A 36 8.83 19.17 -25.62
C ASP A 36 7.63 18.52 -24.92
N VAL A 37 7.74 18.37 -23.60
CA VAL A 37 6.70 17.78 -22.74
C VAL A 37 5.41 18.60 -22.69
N SER A 38 5.42 19.87 -23.12
CA SER A 38 4.19 20.68 -23.16
C SER A 38 3.19 20.19 -24.20
N GLN A 39 3.65 19.36 -25.16
CA GLN A 39 2.83 18.80 -26.22
C GLN A 39 2.07 17.53 -25.83
N ILE A 40 2.38 16.93 -24.68
CA ILE A 40 1.83 15.62 -24.28
C ILE A 40 0.31 15.66 -24.18
N GLU A 41 -0.25 16.74 -23.63
CA GLU A 41 -1.71 16.89 -23.54
C GLU A 41 -2.37 16.88 -24.92
N THR A 42 -1.84 17.66 -25.86
CA THR A 42 -2.33 17.69 -27.25
C THR A 42 -2.25 16.31 -27.91
N ILE A 43 -1.17 15.57 -27.67
CA ILE A 43 -0.99 14.22 -28.20
C ILE A 43 -2.03 13.26 -27.61
N VAL A 44 -2.18 13.25 -26.29
CA VAL A 44 -3.10 12.35 -25.57
C VAL A 44 -4.54 12.61 -25.99
N MET A 45 -4.95 13.87 -26.02
CA MET A 45 -6.31 14.25 -26.41
C MET A 45 -6.59 13.90 -27.87
N GLY A 46 -5.62 14.13 -28.77
CA GLY A 46 -5.74 13.76 -30.18
C GLY A 46 -5.81 12.25 -30.41
N VAL A 47 -5.06 11.47 -29.62
CA VAL A 47 -5.14 10.01 -29.65
C VAL A 47 -6.48 9.52 -29.10
N ILE A 48 -6.98 10.08 -27.99
CA ILE A 48 -8.29 9.69 -27.44
C ILE A 48 -9.40 10.01 -28.44
N ASP A 49 -9.44 11.22 -29.01
CA ASP A 49 -10.48 11.66 -29.96
C ASP A 49 -10.65 10.72 -31.17
N ARG A 50 -9.53 10.17 -31.67
CA ARG A 50 -9.51 9.20 -32.77
C ARG A 50 -10.38 7.97 -32.49
N HIS A 51 -10.50 7.56 -31.23
CA HIS A 51 -11.22 6.37 -30.81
C HIS A 51 -12.66 6.67 -30.35
N LEU A 52 -13.10 7.93 -30.40
CA LEU A 52 -14.43 8.35 -29.97
C LEU A 52 -15.42 8.46 -31.13
N GLU A 53 -16.68 8.14 -30.84
CA GLU A 53 -17.83 8.47 -31.68
C GLU A 53 -18.19 9.96 -31.57
N PRO A 54 -18.91 10.55 -32.55
CA PRO A 54 -19.22 11.98 -32.56
C PRO A 54 -19.83 12.54 -31.27
N GLU A 55 -20.72 11.78 -30.62
CA GLU A 55 -21.37 12.18 -29.35
C GLU A 55 -20.37 12.22 -28.19
N GLN A 56 -19.43 11.26 -28.15
CA GLN A 56 -18.39 11.20 -27.12
C GLN A 56 -17.34 12.32 -27.29
N ARG A 57 -17.08 12.76 -28.53
CA ARG A 57 -16.18 13.90 -28.79
C ARG A 57 -16.69 15.20 -28.19
N GLU A 58 -18.01 15.40 -28.18
CA GLU A 58 -18.62 16.59 -27.56
C GLU A 58 -18.42 16.56 -26.03
N ILE A 59 -18.53 15.39 -25.42
CA ILE A 59 -18.24 15.17 -23.99
C ILE A 59 -16.76 15.46 -23.70
N LEU A 60 -15.85 14.89 -24.49
CA LEU A 60 -14.41 15.11 -24.36
C LEU A 60 -14.03 16.60 -24.48
N SER A 61 -14.68 17.34 -25.39
CA SER A 61 -14.36 18.76 -25.62
C SER A 61 -14.65 19.65 -24.40
N ASN A 62 -15.54 19.21 -23.51
CA ASN A 62 -15.93 19.90 -22.27
C ASN A 62 -15.38 19.19 -21.01
N SER A 63 -14.41 18.29 -21.18
CA SER A 63 -13.88 17.48 -20.09
C SER A 63 -12.95 18.23 -19.14
N ASP A 64 -12.82 17.70 -17.93
CA ASP A 64 -11.77 18.02 -16.98
C ASP A 64 -10.94 16.76 -16.66
N ASP A 65 -9.92 16.91 -15.80
CA ASP A 65 -9.01 15.83 -15.44
C ASP A 65 -9.69 14.68 -14.65
N ASP A 66 -10.88 14.91 -14.09
CA ASP A 66 -11.65 13.93 -13.31
C ASP A 66 -12.54 13.03 -14.18
N MET A 67 -12.72 13.36 -15.47
CA MET A 67 -13.53 12.58 -16.40
C MET A 67 -13.04 11.13 -16.52
N ARG A 68 -13.94 10.17 -16.26
CA ARG A 68 -13.65 8.73 -16.28
C ARG A 68 -13.90 8.15 -17.66
N MET A 69 -12.89 7.46 -18.19
CA MET A 69 -12.94 6.97 -19.56
C MET A 69 -13.97 5.86 -19.77
N TYR A 70 -14.15 4.95 -18.81
CA TYR A 70 -15.15 3.88 -18.90
C TYR A 70 -16.58 4.38 -18.64
N GLU A 71 -16.77 5.16 -17.58
CA GLU A 71 -18.10 5.53 -17.09
C GLU A 71 -18.68 6.73 -17.85
N ASP A 72 -17.85 7.74 -18.14
CA ASP A 72 -18.32 9.00 -18.71
C ASP A 72 -18.14 9.05 -20.23
N LEU A 73 -17.07 8.43 -20.77
CA LEU A 73 -16.84 8.30 -22.22
C LEU A 73 -17.32 6.96 -22.79
N GLY A 74 -17.78 6.01 -21.96
CA GLY A 74 -18.29 4.71 -22.42
C GLY A 74 -17.23 3.84 -23.12
N MET A 75 -15.95 4.05 -22.85
CA MET A 75 -14.88 3.25 -23.45
C MET A 75 -14.89 1.82 -22.90
N ASP A 76 -14.58 0.86 -23.74
CA ASP A 76 -14.33 -0.52 -23.32
C ASP A 76 -12.83 -0.80 -23.09
N SER A 77 -12.53 -1.97 -22.54
CA SER A 77 -11.15 -2.37 -22.23
C SER A 77 -10.28 -2.49 -23.48
N LEU A 78 -10.87 -2.79 -24.64
CA LEU A 78 -10.14 -2.93 -25.89
C LEU A 78 -9.70 -1.56 -26.41
N THR A 79 -10.63 -0.60 -26.43
CA THR A 79 -10.41 0.79 -26.82
C THR A 79 -9.31 1.43 -25.97
N MET A 80 -9.35 1.18 -24.67
CA MET A 80 -8.33 1.61 -23.74
C MET A 80 -6.93 1.05 -24.06
N LEU A 81 -6.83 -0.25 -24.38
CA LEU A 81 -5.56 -0.85 -24.80
C LEU A 81 -5.06 -0.26 -26.11
N GLU A 82 -5.93 0.01 -27.08
CA GLU A 82 -5.55 0.64 -28.34
C GLU A 82 -5.01 2.06 -28.15
N ILE A 83 -5.69 2.87 -27.33
CA ILE A 83 -5.25 4.24 -26.96
C ILE A 83 -3.86 4.17 -26.34
N VAL A 84 -3.68 3.31 -25.35
CA VAL A 84 -2.40 3.10 -24.66
C VAL A 84 -1.29 2.73 -25.63
N MET A 85 -1.52 1.70 -26.46
CA MET A 85 -0.53 1.23 -27.42
C MET A 85 -0.14 2.34 -28.41
N LEU A 86 -1.13 3.09 -28.89
CA LEU A 86 -0.89 4.20 -29.81
C LEU A 86 -0.09 5.32 -29.14
N VAL A 87 -0.39 5.65 -27.89
CA VAL A 87 0.39 6.62 -27.11
C VAL A 87 1.81 6.14 -26.85
N GLU A 88 2.01 4.89 -26.44
CA GLU A 88 3.34 4.28 -26.23
C GLU A 88 4.19 4.38 -27.50
N GLN A 89 3.60 3.99 -28.62
CA GLN A 89 4.23 4.09 -29.93
C GLN A 89 4.48 5.54 -30.33
N THR A 90 3.61 6.48 -29.96
CA THR A 90 3.77 7.91 -30.28
C THR A 90 4.86 8.54 -29.44
N LEU A 91 4.93 8.26 -28.14
CA LEU A 91 5.87 8.88 -27.21
C LEU A 91 7.17 8.09 -27.03
N GLN A 92 7.27 6.87 -27.56
CA GLN A 92 8.39 5.94 -27.30
C GLN A 92 8.60 5.70 -25.79
N VAL A 93 7.50 5.50 -25.07
CA VAL A 93 7.48 5.10 -23.66
C VAL A 93 6.94 3.69 -23.52
N SER A 94 7.28 3.02 -22.42
CA SER A 94 6.73 1.73 -22.05
C SER A 94 5.89 1.89 -20.78
N ILE A 95 4.73 1.25 -20.77
CA ILE A 95 3.73 1.28 -19.70
C ILE A 95 3.51 -0.15 -19.25
N ASP A 96 3.70 -0.42 -17.96
CA ASP A 96 3.49 -1.76 -17.43
C ASP A 96 1.99 -2.06 -17.30
N ASN A 97 1.60 -3.31 -17.54
CA ASN A 97 0.19 -3.74 -17.46
C ASN A 97 -0.46 -3.50 -16.08
N GLU A 98 0.33 -3.52 -15.01
CA GLU A 98 -0.18 -3.18 -13.67
C GLU A 98 -0.47 -1.68 -13.55
N GLU A 99 0.35 -0.83 -14.17
CA GLU A 99 0.20 0.62 -14.17
C GLU A 99 -1.03 1.06 -15.01
N LEU A 100 -1.38 0.30 -16.06
CA LEU A 100 -2.59 0.54 -16.86
C LEU A 100 -3.90 0.41 -16.09
N ARG A 101 -3.94 -0.44 -15.06
CA ARG A 101 -5.15 -0.62 -14.24
C ARG A 101 -5.48 0.63 -13.42
N ASP A 102 -4.48 1.47 -13.19
CA ASP A 102 -4.60 2.68 -12.38
C ASP A 102 -4.98 3.92 -13.23
N LEU A 103 -4.94 3.82 -14.56
CA LEU A 103 -5.33 4.88 -15.50
C LEU A 103 -6.84 4.86 -15.78
N ARG A 104 -7.66 5.53 -14.94
CA ARG A 104 -9.13 5.54 -15.11
C ARG A 104 -9.67 6.86 -15.63
N THR A 105 -9.03 7.98 -15.33
CA THR A 105 -9.44 9.31 -15.81
C THR A 105 -8.50 9.86 -16.88
N ILE A 106 -8.95 10.89 -17.59
CA ILE A 106 -8.09 11.63 -18.54
C ILE A 106 -6.89 12.25 -17.81
N GLY A 107 -7.13 12.81 -16.62
CA GLY A 107 -6.07 13.34 -15.76
C GLY A 107 -5.02 12.29 -15.39
N ASP A 108 -5.45 11.06 -15.06
CA ASP A 108 -4.52 9.96 -14.74
C ASP A 108 -3.57 9.69 -15.93
N VAL A 109 -4.12 9.59 -17.15
CA VAL A 109 -3.34 9.36 -18.37
C VAL A 109 -2.40 10.53 -18.64
N LYS A 110 -2.89 11.77 -18.58
CA LYS A 110 -2.07 12.98 -18.77
C LYS A 110 -0.90 13.05 -17.79
N ALA A 111 -1.17 12.86 -16.50
CA ALA A 111 -0.17 12.97 -15.44
C ALA A 111 0.86 11.83 -15.54
N TYR A 112 0.39 10.61 -15.77
CA TYR A 112 1.24 9.44 -15.92
C TYR A 112 2.22 9.58 -17.11
N LEU A 113 1.71 9.96 -18.28
CA LEU A 113 2.53 10.10 -19.49
C LEU A 113 3.49 11.27 -19.40
N SER A 114 3.06 12.38 -18.79
CA SER A 114 3.93 13.52 -18.51
C SER A 114 5.12 13.14 -17.64
N ALA A 115 4.90 12.33 -16.61
CA ALA A 115 5.98 11.83 -15.76
C ALA A 115 6.91 10.87 -16.52
N LYS A 116 6.39 9.86 -17.23
CA LYS A 116 7.23 8.95 -18.04
C LYS A 116 8.07 9.70 -19.07
N ALA A 117 7.49 10.68 -19.75
CA ALA A 117 8.17 11.49 -20.74
C ALA A 117 9.33 12.32 -20.16
N ARG A 118 9.21 12.75 -18.90
CA ARG A 118 10.28 13.43 -18.14
C ARG A 118 11.29 12.46 -17.52
N GLY A 119 11.07 11.14 -17.65
CA GLY A 119 11.87 10.13 -16.94
C GLY A 119 11.61 10.11 -15.44
N GLU A 120 10.48 10.66 -14.98
CA GLU A 120 10.06 10.68 -13.58
C GLU A 120 9.20 9.45 -13.26
N LYS A 121 9.13 9.07 -11.97
CA LYS A 121 8.19 8.03 -11.53
C LYS A 121 6.76 8.58 -11.72
N PRO A 122 5.87 7.87 -12.43
CA PRO A 122 4.50 8.31 -12.57
C PRO A 122 3.81 8.48 -11.22
N PRO A 123 2.88 9.45 -11.10
CA PRO A 123 2.04 9.56 -9.92
C PRO A 123 1.24 8.26 -9.78
N THR A 124 1.47 7.56 -8.68
CA THR A 124 0.68 6.39 -8.29
C THR A 124 -0.67 6.90 -7.81
N ARG A 125 -1.74 6.60 -8.55
CA ARG A 125 -3.08 7.00 -8.14
C ARG A 125 -3.43 6.36 -6.80
N SER A 126 -4.30 7.05 -6.06
CA SER A 126 -4.81 6.50 -4.83
C SER A 126 -5.53 5.17 -5.07
N LYS A 127 -4.98 4.07 -4.57
CA LYS A 127 -5.59 2.73 -4.69
C LYS A 127 -6.64 2.59 -3.59
N THR A 128 -7.91 2.47 -3.98
CA THR A 128 -9.01 2.17 -3.06
C THR A 128 -9.31 0.67 -3.08
N TYR A 129 -9.33 0.05 -1.91
CA TYR A 129 -9.60 -1.34 -1.65
C TYR A 129 -10.93 -1.49 -0.91
N ARG A 130 -11.75 -2.47 -1.31
CA ARG A 130 -13.01 -2.84 -0.63
C ARG A 130 -12.82 -4.03 0.31
N ILE A 131 -13.82 -4.29 1.16
CA ILE A 131 -13.76 -5.31 2.22
C ILE A 131 -13.32 -6.68 1.71
N GLU A 132 -13.74 -7.11 0.52
CA GLU A 132 -13.36 -8.41 -0.04
C GLU A 132 -11.86 -8.49 -0.33
N GLU A 133 -11.31 -7.42 -0.91
CA GLU A 133 -9.87 -7.30 -1.17
C GLU A 133 -9.11 -7.19 0.15
N ILE A 134 -9.59 -6.36 1.09
CA ILE A 134 -8.97 -6.17 2.39
C ILE A 134 -8.89 -7.51 3.15
N ALA A 135 -9.98 -8.25 3.23
CA ALA A 135 -10.05 -9.55 3.90
C ALA A 135 -9.14 -10.61 3.26
N SER A 136 -8.88 -10.51 1.94
CA SER A 136 -7.95 -11.42 1.25
C SER A 136 -6.47 -11.07 1.48
N LEU A 137 -6.17 -9.80 1.75
CA LEU A 137 -4.81 -9.28 1.88
C LEU A 137 -4.33 -9.22 3.33
N MET A 138 -5.25 -8.98 4.26
CA MET A 138 -4.93 -8.79 5.67
C MET A 138 -4.74 -10.14 6.39
N PRO A 139 -3.82 -10.20 7.37
CA PRO A 139 -3.71 -11.36 8.25
C PRO A 139 -4.83 -11.40 9.31
N HIS A 140 -5.50 -10.26 9.54
CA HIS A 140 -6.65 -10.12 10.43
C HIS A 140 -7.92 -10.61 9.73
N ARG A 141 -8.83 -11.20 10.51
CA ARG A 141 -10.13 -11.69 10.03
C ARG A 141 -11.21 -11.35 11.04
N GLU A 142 -12.46 -11.43 10.60
CA GLU A 142 -13.62 -11.38 11.49
C GLU A 142 -13.47 -12.38 12.67
N PRO A 143 -13.83 -12.00 13.91
CA PRO A 143 -14.48 -10.74 14.32
C PRO A 143 -13.50 -9.63 14.77
N PHE A 144 -12.26 -9.63 14.27
CA PHE A 144 -11.19 -8.70 14.70
C PHE A 144 -10.54 -7.95 13.53
N LEU A 145 -11.30 -7.75 12.43
CA LEU A 145 -10.92 -6.91 11.30
C LEU A 145 -11.75 -5.61 11.37
N PHE A 146 -11.07 -4.47 11.47
CA PHE A 146 -11.70 -3.17 11.71
C PHE A 146 -11.46 -2.19 10.55
N LEU A 147 -11.53 -2.70 9.32
CA LEU A 147 -11.40 -1.94 8.07
C LEU A 147 -12.42 -2.43 7.04
N GLU A 148 -13.25 -1.53 6.52
CA GLU A 148 -14.24 -1.81 5.47
C GLU A 148 -13.83 -1.27 4.10
N SER A 149 -13.10 -0.14 4.08
CA SER A 149 -12.47 0.40 2.89
C SER A 149 -11.13 1.00 3.25
N VAL A 150 -10.18 0.97 2.31
CA VAL A 150 -8.86 1.59 2.47
C VAL A 150 -8.47 2.30 1.18
N LYS A 151 -8.03 3.54 1.27
CA LYS A 151 -7.39 4.30 0.18
C LYS A 151 -5.95 4.60 0.57
N ILE A 152 -4.98 4.19 -0.24
CA ILE A 152 -3.57 4.57 -0.08
C ILE A 152 -3.25 5.70 -1.05
N ASP A 153 -2.56 6.74 -0.60
CA ASP A 153 -2.12 7.87 -1.43
C ASP A 153 -0.73 8.33 -0.96
N GLY A 154 0.31 8.01 -1.73
CA GLY A 154 1.71 8.23 -1.34
C GLY A 154 2.05 7.59 0.02
N ASP A 155 2.48 8.43 0.97
CA ASP A 155 2.84 8.04 2.35
C ASP A 155 1.65 8.08 3.33
N GLU A 156 0.42 8.19 2.83
CA GLU A 156 -0.80 8.21 3.61
C GLU A 156 -1.70 7.01 3.29
N ALA A 157 -2.43 6.53 4.29
CA ALA A 157 -3.59 5.67 4.09
C ALA A 157 -4.79 6.22 4.86
N ALA A 158 -5.94 6.20 4.23
CA ALA A 158 -7.24 6.49 4.83
C ALA A 158 -8.07 5.21 4.81
N GLY A 159 -8.85 4.97 5.86
CA GLY A 159 -9.76 3.83 5.90
C GLY A 159 -11.07 4.17 6.59
N THR A 160 -12.05 3.30 6.45
CA THR A 160 -13.35 3.44 7.12
C THR A 160 -13.68 2.20 7.92
N TYR A 161 -14.43 2.38 9.00
CA TYR A 161 -15.04 1.28 9.74
C TYR A 161 -16.34 1.74 10.39
N ARG A 162 -17.45 1.10 10.05
CA ARG A 162 -18.75 1.36 10.69
C ARG A 162 -18.96 0.46 11.90
N ILE A 163 -19.28 1.08 13.03
CA ILE A 163 -19.64 0.37 14.26
C ILE A 163 -21.07 -0.12 14.11
N SER A 164 -21.25 -1.41 13.88
CA SER A 164 -22.57 -2.00 13.60
C SER A 164 -23.44 -2.15 14.84
N GLY A 165 -22.84 -2.34 16.01
CA GLY A 165 -23.51 -2.75 17.24
C GLY A 165 -23.56 -4.27 17.43
N ASN A 166 -23.16 -5.06 16.43
CA ASN A 166 -23.11 -6.52 16.49
C ASN A 166 -21.74 -7.04 16.91
N GLU A 167 -20.75 -6.17 17.10
CA GLU A 167 -19.41 -6.57 17.54
C GLU A 167 -19.51 -7.21 18.94
N TYR A 168 -18.97 -8.42 19.08
CA TYR A 168 -19.14 -9.25 20.29
C TYR A 168 -18.72 -8.52 21.58
N PHE A 169 -17.73 -7.63 21.53
CA PHE A 169 -17.24 -6.90 22.70
C PHE A 169 -18.20 -5.80 23.17
N LEU A 170 -19.15 -5.34 22.35
CA LEU A 170 -20.12 -4.31 22.74
C LEU A 170 -21.17 -4.83 23.70
N GLU A 171 -21.41 -6.14 23.75
CA GLU A 171 -22.26 -6.77 24.78
C GLU A 171 -21.72 -6.51 26.19
N GLY A 172 -20.40 -6.47 26.33
CA GLY A 172 -19.69 -6.27 27.59
C GLY A 172 -19.16 -4.85 27.82
N HIS A 173 -19.10 -4.02 26.78
CA HIS A 173 -18.49 -2.68 26.85
C HIS A 173 -19.46 -1.62 26.33
N PHE A 174 -20.45 -1.18 27.11
CA PHE A 174 -20.84 -1.68 28.43
C PHE A 174 -22.25 -2.23 28.39
N LYS A 175 -22.59 -3.13 29.32
CA LYS A 175 -23.97 -3.62 29.46
C LYS A 175 -24.95 -2.43 29.49
N GLU A 176 -25.97 -2.47 28.62
CA GLU A 176 -27.01 -1.44 28.45
C GLU A 176 -26.52 -0.06 27.95
N ASN A 177 -25.22 0.12 27.73
CA ASN A 177 -24.64 1.33 27.14
C ASN A 177 -23.43 0.96 26.28
N PRO A 178 -23.65 0.40 25.07
CA PRO A 178 -22.57 -0.01 24.19
C PRO A 178 -21.72 1.19 23.79
N VAL A 179 -20.42 1.06 23.96
CA VAL A 179 -19.38 2.04 23.68
C VAL A 179 -18.25 1.32 22.96
N PHE A 180 -17.83 1.83 21.82
CA PHE A 180 -16.70 1.24 21.10
C PHE A 180 -15.40 1.44 21.91
N PRO A 181 -14.66 0.37 22.26
CA PRO A 181 -13.50 0.50 23.11
C PRO A 181 -12.39 1.34 22.47
N ALA A 182 -11.76 2.21 23.27
CA ALA A 182 -10.63 3.02 22.81
C ALA A 182 -9.42 2.19 22.36
N SER A 183 -9.20 1.03 22.98
CA SER A 183 -8.18 0.07 22.54
C SER A 183 -8.44 -0.45 21.13
N ILE A 184 -9.70 -0.72 20.77
CA ILE A 184 -10.07 -1.20 19.42
C ILE A 184 -9.94 -0.09 18.39
N MET A 185 -10.17 1.17 18.76
CA MET A 185 -9.84 2.31 17.88
C MET A 185 -8.34 2.35 17.53
N ILE A 186 -7.46 2.16 18.51
CA ILE A 186 -6.01 2.13 18.29
C ILE A 186 -5.63 0.91 17.43
N GLU A 187 -6.25 -0.24 17.69
CA GLU A 187 -6.08 -1.45 16.87
C GLU A 187 -6.47 -1.20 15.41
N ALA A 188 -7.60 -0.55 15.15
CA ALA A 188 -8.03 -0.22 13.79
C ALA A 188 -7.00 0.69 13.05
N LEU A 189 -6.38 1.66 13.74
CA LEU A 189 -5.25 2.41 13.20
C LEU A 189 -4.03 1.52 12.94
N GLY A 190 -3.75 0.58 13.85
CA GLY A 190 -2.72 -0.43 13.68
C GLY A 190 -2.92 -1.27 12.43
N GLN A 191 -4.14 -1.77 12.21
CA GLN A 191 -4.51 -2.53 11.01
C GLN A 191 -4.36 -1.70 9.74
N LEU A 192 -4.71 -0.41 9.77
CA LEU A 192 -4.47 0.48 8.64
C LEU A 192 -2.97 0.66 8.35
N CYS A 193 -2.13 0.72 9.39
CA CYS A 193 -0.67 0.72 9.23
C CYS A 193 -0.14 -0.60 8.64
N VAL A 194 -0.68 -1.74 9.07
CA VAL A 194 -0.38 -3.07 8.50
C VAL A 194 -0.74 -3.08 7.01
N PHE A 195 -1.94 -2.63 6.67
CA PHE A 195 -2.38 -2.56 5.28
C PHE A 195 -1.44 -1.69 4.42
N PHE A 196 -0.99 -0.55 4.95
CA PHE A 196 0.02 0.29 4.29
C PHE A 196 1.33 -0.47 4.06
N LEU A 197 1.84 -1.25 5.01
CA LEU A 197 3.07 -2.02 4.81
C LEU A 197 2.93 -3.10 3.72
N LEU A 198 1.73 -3.65 3.54
CA LEU A 198 1.46 -4.69 2.55
C LEU A 198 1.25 -4.13 1.14
N LYS A 199 0.62 -2.96 1.03
CA LYS A 199 0.11 -2.42 -0.25
C LYS A 199 0.62 -1.02 -0.62
N GLY A 200 1.22 -0.31 0.33
CA GLY A 200 1.80 1.01 0.11
C GLY A 200 3.09 0.93 -0.71
N GLU A 201 3.35 2.00 -1.44
CA GLU A 201 4.54 2.12 -2.28
C GLU A 201 5.51 3.13 -1.65
N SER A 202 6.33 2.67 -0.71
CA SER A 202 7.41 3.49 -0.12
C SER A 202 8.77 3.06 -0.65
N SER A 203 9.61 4.00 -1.08
CA SER A 203 10.98 3.70 -1.50
C SER A 203 11.85 3.08 -0.40
N SER A 204 11.42 3.18 0.86
CA SER A 204 12.08 2.58 2.01
C SER A 204 11.69 1.10 2.25
N LEU A 205 10.70 0.57 1.53
CA LEU A 205 10.36 -0.86 1.50
C LEU A 205 11.11 -1.52 0.33
N THR A 206 12.10 -2.35 0.65
CA THR A 206 12.98 -2.98 -0.35
C THR A 206 12.44 -4.30 -0.91
N SER A 207 11.43 -4.87 -0.26
CA SER A 207 10.84 -6.17 -0.59
C SER A 207 9.38 -6.20 -0.14
N LYS A 208 8.62 -7.17 -0.68
CA LYS A 208 7.28 -7.46 -0.16
C LYS A 208 7.41 -7.92 1.29
N VAL A 209 6.61 -7.31 2.17
CA VAL A 209 6.52 -7.68 3.58
C VAL A 209 5.62 -8.91 3.73
N ASP A 210 6.04 -9.87 4.54
CA ASP A 210 5.20 -11.01 4.89
C ASP A 210 4.16 -10.58 5.96
N PRO A 211 2.84 -10.67 5.68
CA PRO A 211 1.80 -10.30 6.64
C PRO A 211 1.91 -10.98 8.01
N SER A 212 2.44 -12.21 8.05
CA SER A 212 2.57 -13.00 9.28
C SER A 212 3.70 -12.54 10.20
N THR A 213 4.53 -11.60 9.75
CA THR A 213 5.71 -11.11 10.45
C THR A 213 5.54 -9.68 11.00
N ILE A 214 4.33 -9.12 10.90
CA ILE A 214 4.05 -7.75 11.30
C ILE A 214 3.49 -7.73 12.73
N PHE A 215 4.15 -7.01 13.62
CA PHE A 215 3.81 -6.95 15.04
C PHE A 215 3.70 -5.51 15.54
N PHE A 216 2.64 -5.22 16.31
CA PHE A 216 2.46 -3.94 16.98
C PHE A 216 3.45 -3.82 18.15
N THR A 217 4.34 -2.83 18.12
CA THR A 217 5.43 -2.70 19.11
C THR A 217 5.22 -1.58 20.14
N SER A 218 4.79 -0.39 19.72
CA SER A 218 4.53 0.73 20.62
C SER A 218 3.50 1.70 20.04
N CYS A 219 2.77 2.39 20.92
CA CYS A 219 1.84 3.47 20.57
C CYS A 219 2.00 4.61 21.57
N ASP A 220 2.41 5.78 21.11
CA ASP A 220 2.77 6.93 21.94
C ASP A 220 1.86 8.14 21.65
N GLY A 221 1.66 8.98 22.67
CA GLY A 221 0.89 10.22 22.57
C GLY A 221 -0.61 10.02 22.29
N VAL A 222 -1.17 8.88 22.69
CA VAL A 222 -2.59 8.58 22.43
C VAL A 222 -3.54 9.48 23.21
N LYS A 223 -4.50 10.10 22.53
CA LYS A 223 -5.60 10.86 23.14
C LYS A 223 -6.93 10.45 22.52
N CYS A 224 -7.87 9.97 23.33
CA CYS A 224 -9.25 9.69 22.93
C CYS A 224 -10.16 10.77 23.52
N ARG A 225 -10.95 11.43 22.67
CA ARG A 225 -11.73 12.63 23.01
C ARG A 225 -13.23 12.43 22.89
N ARG A 226 -13.67 11.56 21.99
CA ARG A 226 -15.08 11.25 21.72
C ARG A 226 -15.40 9.81 22.10
N ILE A 227 -16.56 9.62 22.71
CA ILE A 227 -17.14 8.29 22.94
C ILE A 227 -17.81 7.85 21.64
N CYS A 228 -17.34 6.75 21.05
CA CYS A 228 -17.95 6.17 19.85
C CYS A 228 -18.97 5.08 20.21
N LYS A 229 -20.03 4.95 19.41
CA LYS A 229 -21.19 4.10 19.67
C LYS A 229 -21.67 3.39 18.39
N PRO A 230 -22.53 2.37 18.50
CA PRO A 230 -23.21 1.79 17.35
C PRO A 230 -23.85 2.86 16.46
N GLY A 231 -23.65 2.73 15.15
CA GLY A 231 -24.08 3.66 14.11
C GLY A 231 -23.03 4.69 13.69
N ASP A 232 -21.98 4.93 14.49
CA ASP A 232 -20.87 5.80 14.08
C ASP A 232 -20.07 5.16 12.94
N GLU A 233 -19.65 5.99 11.98
CA GLU A 233 -18.67 5.64 10.96
C GLU A 233 -17.31 6.27 11.32
N LEU A 234 -16.34 5.42 11.63
CA LEU A 234 -14.99 5.84 11.92
C LEU A 234 -14.27 6.12 10.61
N SER A 235 -13.80 7.35 10.43
CA SER A 235 -12.84 7.73 9.39
C SER A 235 -11.44 7.68 9.97
N LEU A 236 -10.64 6.71 9.53
CA LEU A 236 -9.27 6.48 9.99
C LEU A 236 -8.28 7.11 9.01
N LYS A 237 -7.21 7.68 9.53
CA LYS A 237 -6.10 8.19 8.73
C LYS A 237 -4.77 7.89 9.39
N VAL A 238 -3.82 7.38 8.61
CA VAL A 238 -2.43 7.20 9.02
C VAL A 238 -1.49 7.84 8.02
N ARG A 239 -0.36 8.35 8.51
CA ARG A 239 0.73 8.89 7.70
C ARG A 239 2.05 8.26 8.14
N VAL A 240 2.83 7.75 7.19
CA VAL A 240 4.19 7.29 7.43
C VAL A 240 5.02 8.47 7.96
N SER A 241 5.63 8.26 9.12
CA SER A 241 6.61 9.19 9.67
C SER A 241 8.04 8.75 9.35
N ARG A 242 8.30 7.44 9.42
CA ARG A 242 9.60 6.85 9.09
C ARG A 242 9.49 5.36 8.87
N ILE A 243 10.14 4.85 7.82
CA ILE A 243 10.36 3.42 7.63
C ILE A 243 11.87 3.16 7.64
N ARG A 244 12.30 2.28 8.55
CA ARG A 244 13.67 1.78 8.65
C ARG A 244 13.62 0.36 9.16
N HIS A 245 13.80 -0.61 8.27
CA HIS A 245 13.75 -2.04 8.60
C HIS A 245 14.52 -2.36 9.90
N PRO A 246 13.92 -3.12 10.84
CA PRO A 246 12.64 -3.82 10.74
C PRO A 246 11.44 -2.99 11.25
N LEU A 247 11.54 -1.66 11.35
CA LEU A 247 10.54 -0.81 12.00
C LEU A 247 9.89 0.18 11.04
N ALA A 248 8.58 0.36 11.21
CA ALA A 248 7.80 1.40 10.55
C ALA A 248 7.04 2.21 11.60
N CYS A 249 7.09 3.54 11.48
CA CYS A 249 6.49 4.49 12.41
C CYS A 249 5.47 5.34 11.66
N PHE A 250 4.29 5.50 12.24
CA PHE A 250 3.15 6.20 11.67
C PHE A 250 2.57 7.21 12.66
N LYS A 251 1.90 8.24 12.14
CA LYS A 251 0.96 9.08 12.90
C LYS A 251 -0.44 8.64 12.55
N GLY A 252 -1.34 8.57 13.53
CA GLY A 252 -2.72 8.10 13.32
C GLY A 252 -3.77 9.05 13.88
N GLU A 253 -4.92 9.15 13.22
CA GLU A 253 -6.08 9.86 13.72
C GLU A 253 -7.39 9.20 13.29
N ILE A 254 -8.42 9.35 14.12
CA ILE A 254 -9.78 8.91 13.81
C ILE A 254 -10.73 10.08 14.01
N THR A 255 -11.66 10.25 13.07
CA THR A 255 -12.78 11.18 13.16
C THR A 255 -14.12 10.46 12.99
N VAL A 256 -15.19 11.09 13.45
CA VAL A 256 -16.59 10.74 13.10
C VAL A 256 -17.23 12.03 12.61
N GLY A 257 -17.56 12.09 11.32
CA GLY A 257 -17.84 13.38 10.65
C GLY A 257 -16.66 14.35 10.84
N ASP A 258 -16.95 15.57 11.29
CA ASP A 258 -15.93 16.60 11.54
C ASP A 258 -15.32 16.54 12.95
N GLU A 259 -15.77 15.62 13.80
CA GLU A 259 -15.30 15.51 15.18
C GLU A 259 -14.10 14.57 15.31
N ARG A 260 -13.01 15.08 15.89
CA ARG A 260 -11.82 14.27 16.17
C ARG A 260 -12.05 13.35 17.37
N THR A 261 -12.10 12.06 17.09
CA THR A 261 -12.32 10.99 18.06
C THR A 261 -11.05 10.60 18.80
N SER A 262 -9.99 10.26 18.06
CA SER A 262 -8.73 9.83 18.65
C SER A 262 -7.53 10.27 17.82
N HIS A 263 -6.37 10.25 18.45
CA HIS A 263 -5.08 10.49 17.82
C HIS A 263 -3.99 9.67 18.50
N ALA A 264 -3.00 9.23 17.72
CA ALA A 264 -1.71 8.72 18.19
C ALA A 264 -0.58 9.52 17.52
N GLU A 265 0.35 10.03 18.34
CA GLU A 265 1.52 10.78 17.86
C GLU A 265 2.55 9.86 17.20
N GLU A 266 2.65 8.62 17.66
CA GLU A 266 3.43 7.57 17.01
C GLU A 266 2.76 6.19 17.19
N ILE A 267 2.60 5.44 16.11
CA ILE A 267 2.27 4.01 16.07
C ILE A 267 3.47 3.31 15.44
N LYS A 268 4.04 2.31 16.12
CA LYS A 268 5.24 1.61 15.66
C LYS A 268 4.94 0.14 15.42
N LEU A 269 5.18 -0.32 14.20
CA LEU A 269 5.12 -1.72 13.81
C LEU A 269 6.54 -2.25 13.57
N ALA A 270 6.81 -3.47 14.01
CA ALA A 270 7.90 -4.27 13.50
C ALA A 270 7.40 -5.14 12.34
N PHE A 271 8.24 -5.40 11.34
CA PHE A 271 7.92 -6.24 10.19
C PHE A 271 9.15 -7.06 9.76
N ASP A 272 8.94 -8.15 9.03
CA ASP A 272 9.96 -9.15 8.65
C ASP A 272 10.69 -9.73 9.88
N TYR A 273 9.96 -9.83 10.99
CA TYR A 273 10.49 -10.12 12.30
C TYR A 273 9.65 -11.16 13.05
N TYR A 274 10.28 -12.15 13.71
CA TYR A 274 9.60 -13.02 14.68
C TYR A 274 10.08 -12.73 16.09
N PRO A 275 9.18 -12.51 17.08
CA PRO A 275 9.61 -12.43 18.46
C PRO A 275 10.31 -13.72 18.88
N VAL A 276 11.49 -13.60 19.47
CA VAL A 276 12.12 -14.73 20.17
C VAL A 276 11.18 -15.09 21.31
N ILE A 277 10.47 -16.20 21.16
CA ILE A 277 9.69 -16.78 22.26
C ILE A 277 10.73 -17.34 23.23
N ASP A 278 10.99 -16.63 24.32
CA ASP A 278 11.74 -17.19 25.42
C ASP A 278 11.04 -18.49 25.89
N ALA A 279 11.82 -19.57 25.98
CA ALA A 279 11.48 -20.92 26.41
C ALA A 279 10.97 -21.91 25.34
N GLN A 280 11.93 -22.61 24.72
CA GLN A 280 12.00 -24.08 24.83
C GLN A 280 13.48 -24.50 24.90
N GLU A 281 13.96 -24.78 26.12
CA GLU A 281 15.09 -25.67 26.31
C GLU A 281 14.70 -27.06 25.77
N SER A 282 14.91 -27.31 24.48
CA SER A 282 14.99 -28.67 23.97
C SER A 282 16.36 -29.21 24.33
N SER A 283 16.47 -29.71 25.56
CA SER A 283 17.54 -30.66 25.89
C SER A 283 17.45 -31.82 24.90
N PRO A 284 18.50 -32.14 24.11
CA PRO A 284 18.45 -33.34 23.29
C PRO A 284 18.42 -34.53 24.25
N SER A 285 17.35 -35.30 24.19
CA SER A 285 17.25 -36.61 24.84
C SER A 285 18.40 -37.47 24.33
N VAL A 286 19.43 -37.63 25.17
CA VAL A 286 20.52 -38.57 24.93
C VAL A 286 19.94 -39.97 24.96
N GLU A 287 20.23 -40.72 23.90
CA GLU A 287 19.86 -42.11 23.66
C GLU A 287 20.14 -42.99 24.88
N ALA A 288 19.21 -43.90 25.15
CA ALA A 288 19.35 -44.96 26.12
C ALA A 288 20.51 -45.90 25.72
N GLY A 289 21.67 -45.71 26.36
CA GLY A 289 22.76 -46.67 26.40
C GLY A 289 22.85 -47.29 27.79
N ASN A 290 22.59 -48.60 27.87
CA ASN A 290 22.75 -49.42 29.06
C ASN A 290 24.10 -49.21 29.75
N HIS A 291 24.10 -49.03 31.08
CA HIS A 291 24.98 -49.79 31.98
C HIS A 291 24.49 -49.69 33.43
N GLU A 292 24.46 -50.86 34.08
CA GLU A 292 24.11 -51.09 35.47
C GLU A 292 25.15 -50.55 36.46
N ASP A 293 24.65 -50.35 37.68
CA ASP A 293 25.28 -50.56 38.99
C ASP A 293 25.81 -49.41 39.85
N ALA A 294 25.42 -49.57 41.13
CA ALA A 294 26.07 -49.20 42.39
C ALA A 294 25.63 -47.92 43.15
N ARG A 295 25.02 -48.22 44.30
CA ARG A 295 24.67 -47.44 45.50
C ARG A 295 25.85 -46.63 46.09
N HIS A 296 25.60 -45.43 46.61
CA HIS A 296 25.70 -45.02 48.05
C HIS A 296 25.97 -43.53 48.31
N SER A 297 25.20 -42.98 49.27
CA SER A 297 25.51 -42.02 50.36
C SER A 297 26.12 -40.62 50.11
N SER A 298 25.35 -39.61 50.55
CA SER A 298 25.71 -38.43 51.38
C SER A 298 27.17 -37.93 51.41
N THR A 299 27.40 -36.63 51.15
CA THR A 299 27.66 -35.57 52.17
C THR A 299 28.05 -34.24 51.52
N SER A 300 27.77 -33.16 52.25
CA SER A 300 28.02 -31.74 51.96
C SER A 300 29.49 -31.38 51.75
N SER A 301 29.77 -30.39 50.89
CA SER A 301 30.83 -29.39 51.18
C SER A 301 30.65 -28.11 50.34
N ASN A 302 30.81 -26.98 51.02
CA ASN A 302 30.93 -25.64 50.47
C ASN A 302 32.24 -25.50 49.69
N GLY A 303 32.18 -24.83 48.53
CA GLY A 303 33.36 -24.42 47.78
C GLY A 303 33.03 -23.24 46.86
N SER A 304 33.28 -22.03 47.35
CA SER A 304 33.22 -20.79 46.58
C SER A 304 34.24 -20.80 45.45
N SER A 305 33.80 -20.54 44.21
CA SER A 305 34.65 -20.06 43.14
C SER A 305 33.79 -19.24 42.17
N GLN A 306 33.99 -17.93 42.21
CA GLN A 306 33.45 -16.99 41.25
C GLN A 306 33.97 -17.35 39.85
N LYS A 307 33.07 -17.67 38.94
CA LYS A 307 33.27 -17.48 37.49
C LYS A 307 32.20 -16.51 37.05
N GLU A 308 32.63 -15.30 36.70
CA GLU A 308 31.81 -14.33 35.97
C GLU A 308 31.42 -14.96 34.64
N ALA A 309 30.17 -15.36 34.52
CA ALA A 309 29.57 -15.69 33.24
C ALA A 309 29.20 -14.36 32.58
N GLU A 310 29.88 -14.01 31.49
CA GLU A 310 29.40 -13.01 30.55
C GLU A 310 28.01 -13.44 30.09
N ALA A 311 26.98 -12.70 30.51
CA ALA A 311 25.63 -12.90 30.01
C ALA A 311 25.64 -12.48 28.53
N GLU A 312 25.78 -13.46 27.63
CA GLU A 312 25.41 -13.29 26.23
C GLU A 312 23.95 -12.81 26.20
N THR A 313 23.75 -11.52 25.96
CA THR A 313 22.44 -10.95 25.76
C THR A 313 21.86 -11.58 24.50
N THR A 314 20.90 -12.49 24.68
CA THR A 314 20.11 -13.01 23.58
C THR A 314 19.53 -11.81 22.81
N PRO A 315 19.73 -11.73 21.48
CA PRO A 315 19.13 -10.65 20.73
C PRO A 315 17.62 -10.79 20.85
N ARG A 316 16.97 -9.76 21.40
CA ARG A 316 15.50 -9.58 21.41
C ARG A 316 14.87 -9.68 20.00
N PHE A 317 15.77 -9.57 19.01
CA PHE A 317 15.81 -9.41 17.55
C PHE A 317 16.33 -10.58 16.60
N VAL A 318 15.64 -11.65 16.17
CA VAL A 318 16.10 -12.56 15.07
C VAL A 318 15.47 -12.24 13.68
N LYS A 319 16.32 -12.07 12.66
CA LYS A 319 15.91 -11.76 11.26
C LYS A 319 15.27 -12.97 10.58
N TYR A 320 14.20 -12.78 9.81
CA TYR A 320 13.63 -13.82 8.95
C TYR A 320 14.62 -14.28 7.86
N VAL A 321 14.77 -15.59 7.70
CA VAL A 321 15.48 -16.24 6.60
C VAL A 321 14.52 -17.29 6.02
N PRO A 322 14.06 -17.15 4.76
CA PRO A 322 13.18 -18.14 4.15
C PRO A 322 13.92 -19.48 4.00
N GLU A 323 13.25 -20.59 4.32
CA GLU A 323 13.75 -21.94 4.01
C GLU A 323 13.68 -22.17 2.50
N ASN A 324 14.79 -22.68 1.92
CA ASN A 324 14.93 -22.98 0.49
C ASN A 324 14.00 -24.09 0.01
#